data_AF-A0A1G3QG62-F1
#
_entry.id   AF-A0A1G3QG62-F1
#
_cell.length_a   1.000
_cell.length_b   1.000
_cell.length_c   1.000
_cell.angle_alpha   90.00
_cell.angle_beta   90.00
_cell.angle_gamma   90.00
#
_symmetry.space_group_name_H-M   'P 1'
#
loop_
_entity.id
_entity.type
_entity.pdbx_description
1 polymer ?
#
loop_
_entity_poly.entity_id
_entity_poly.type
_entity_poly.pdbx_seq_one_letter_code
_entity_poly.pdbx_strand_id
1 'polypeptide(L)'
;MYLIKICPSCKLKLRFPIDKGTIKVSCSCGHSFIANPDSTDIYQEAVFDLSHTTCGLKKMVPLQRWIDKIQFSRIIPAMITGALNIKYKLQNFRLLPDTEKKRIILAILFIGVGIIGLIVTIYLLRQISDFTDKIII
;
A
#
# COMPACT_ATOMS: atom_id res chain seq x y z
N MET A 1 -9.08 12.88 -13.98
CA MET A 1 -8.56 11.57 -14.46
C MET A 1 -8.65 11.56 -15.97
N TYR A 2 -7.66 11.03 -16.70
CA TYR A 2 -7.64 11.13 -18.17
C TYR A 2 -7.84 9.76 -18.83
N LEU A 3 -8.57 9.78 -19.94
CA LEU A 3 -8.74 8.63 -20.83
C LEU A 3 -8.00 8.91 -22.14
N ILE A 4 -7.36 7.89 -22.70
CA ILE A 4 -6.72 7.94 -24.02
C ILE A 4 -7.49 7.00 -24.94
N LYS A 5 -8.07 7.55 -26.02
CA LYS A 5 -8.75 6.78 -27.07
C LYS A 5 -8.11 7.07 -28.43
N ILE A 6 -8.03 6.06 -29.29
CA ILE A 6 -7.50 6.20 -30.64
C ILE A 6 -8.59 6.79 -31.53
N CYS A 7 -8.25 7.84 -32.29
CA CYS A 7 -9.16 8.42 -33.28
C CYS A 7 -9.43 7.40 -34.41
N PRO A 8 -10.70 7.09 -34.75
CA PRO A 8 -11.00 6.12 -35.79
C PRO A 8 -10.51 6.58 -37.18
N SER A 9 -10.51 7.89 -37.44
CA SER A 9 -10.14 8.47 -38.74
C SER A 9 -8.63 8.56 -38.97
N CYS A 10 -7.87 9.11 -38.02
CA CYS A 10 -6.43 9.40 -38.22
C CYS A 10 -5.50 8.60 -37.31
N LYS A 11 -6.04 7.70 -36.47
CA LYS A 11 -5.29 6.87 -35.51
C LYS A 11 -4.45 7.63 -34.47
N LEU A 12 -4.63 8.95 -34.35
CA LEU A 12 -4.01 9.74 -33.29
C LEU A 12 -4.60 9.39 -31.93
N LYS A 13 -3.75 9.37 -30.90
CA LYS A 13 -4.16 9.17 -29.51
C LYS A 13 -4.73 10.48 -28.95
N LEU A 14 -6.01 10.45 -28.61
CA LEU A 14 -6.73 11.58 -28.02
C LEU A 14 -6.79 11.40 -26.51
N ARG A 15 -6.18 12.34 -25.78
CA ARG A 15 -6.21 12.40 -24.32
C ARG A 15 -7.26 13.41 -23.89
N PHE A 16 -8.20 13.01 -23.05
CA PHE A 16 -9.26 13.88 -22.55
C PHE A 16 -9.67 13.55 -21.12
N PRO A 17 -10.12 14.55 -20.34
CA PRO A 17 -10.53 14.35 -18.95
C PRO A 17 -11.90 13.65 -18.89
N ILE A 18 -12.01 12.56 -18.12
CA ILE A 18 -13.27 11.83 -17.94
C ILE A 18 -14.08 12.30 -16.73
N ASP A 19 -13.42 13.02 -15.83
CA ASP A 19 -13.97 13.58 -14.58
C ASP A 19 -14.81 14.84 -14.79
N LYS A 20 -14.89 15.36 -16.02
CA LYS A 20 -15.65 16.57 -16.35
C LYS A 20 -17.10 16.30 -16.78
N GLY A 21 -17.59 15.07 -16.62
CA GLY A 21 -18.90 14.67 -17.12
C GLY A 21 -18.90 14.48 -18.64
N THR A 22 -20.06 14.65 -19.27
CA THR A 22 -20.20 14.51 -20.73
C THR A 22 -19.51 15.65 -21.47
N ILE A 23 -18.46 15.33 -22.23
CA ILE A 23 -17.67 16.31 -22.98
C ILE A 23 -17.63 15.96 -24.47
N LYS A 24 -17.54 16.98 -25.33
CA LYS A 24 -17.25 16.78 -26.76
C LYS A 24 -15.74 16.76 -26.97
N VAL A 25 -15.21 15.66 -27.49
CA VAL A 25 -13.80 15.48 -27.81
C VAL A 25 -13.60 15.65 -29.30
N SER A 26 -12.76 16.62 -29.69
CA SER A 26 -12.45 16.90 -31.09
C SER A 26 -11.01 16.52 -31.42
N CYS A 27 -10.82 15.84 -32.53
CA CYS A 27 -9.52 15.53 -33.10
C CYS A 27 -9.09 16.60 -34.11
N SER A 28 -7.78 16.79 -34.27
CA SER A 28 -7.20 17.69 -35.28
C SER A 28 -7.56 17.29 -36.72
N CYS A 29 -7.93 16.03 -36.97
CA CYS A 29 -8.40 15.58 -38.29
C CYS A 29 -9.86 15.98 -38.61
N GLY A 30 -10.54 16.70 -37.71
CA GLY A 30 -11.95 17.10 -37.88
C GLY A 30 -12.97 16.11 -37.33
N HIS A 31 -12.58 14.88 -36.98
CA HIS A 31 -13.46 13.94 -36.29
C HIS A 31 -13.77 14.41 -34.86
N SER A 32 -15.03 14.32 -34.43
CA SER A 32 -15.43 14.61 -33.06
C SER A 32 -16.43 13.59 -32.55
N PHE A 33 -16.35 13.25 -31.27
CA PHE A 33 -17.30 12.36 -30.59
C PHE A 33 -17.68 12.91 -29.22
N ILE A 34 -18.77 12.41 -28.66
CA ILE A 34 -19.22 12.76 -27.31
C ILE A 34 -18.71 11.68 -26.37
N ALA A 35 -17.90 12.07 -25.39
CA ALA A 35 -17.46 11.21 -24.31
C ALA A 35 -18.43 11.38 -23.13
N ASN A 36 -19.31 10.40 -22.94
CA ASN A 36 -20.18 10.31 -21.76
C ASN A 36 -19.59 9.27 -20.78
N PRO A 37 -19.20 9.65 -19.55
CA PRO A 37 -18.67 8.71 -18.56
C PRO A 37 -19.65 7.59 -18.17
N ASP A 38 -20.96 7.79 -18.36
CA ASP A 38 -21.97 6.77 -18.03
C ASP A 38 -22.17 5.74 -19.15
N SER A 39 -21.60 5.97 -20.34
CA SER A 39 -21.67 5.02 -21.46
C SER A 39 -20.47 4.07 -21.43
N THR A 40 -20.69 2.78 -21.61
CA THR A 40 -19.61 1.78 -21.70
C THR A 40 -18.82 1.88 -23.01
N ASP A 41 -19.39 2.48 -24.06
CA ASP A 41 -18.81 2.58 -25.40
C ASP A 41 -17.53 3.43 -25.44
N ILE A 42 -17.42 4.41 -24.53
CA ILE A 42 -16.24 5.28 -24.49
C ILE A 42 -15.00 4.53 -23.97
N TYR A 43 -15.19 3.46 -23.21
CA TYR A 43 -14.12 2.65 -22.63
C TYR A 43 -13.65 1.53 -23.56
N GLN A 44 -14.45 1.19 -24.56
CA GLN A 44 -14.04 0.23 -25.60
C GLN A 44 -12.82 0.79 -26.34
N GLU A 45 -11.74 0.00 -26.33
CA GLU A 45 -10.44 0.33 -26.95
C GLU A 45 -9.76 1.59 -26.37
N ALA A 46 -10.17 2.02 -25.18
CA ALA A 46 -9.57 3.15 -24.49
C ALA A 46 -8.64 2.67 -23.37
N VAL A 47 -7.59 3.46 -23.11
CA VAL A 47 -6.61 3.20 -22.05
C VAL A 47 -6.66 4.33 -21.05
N PHE A 48 -6.75 4.00 -19.76
CA PHE A 48 -6.63 5.00 -18.71
C PHE A 48 -5.22 5.53 -18.65
N ASP A 49 -5.11 6.85 -18.65
CA ASP A 49 -3.84 7.50 -18.46
C ASP A 49 -3.51 7.54 -16.97
N LEU A 50 -2.75 6.53 -16.55
CA LEU A 50 -2.21 6.42 -15.19
C LEU A 50 -0.90 7.20 -15.03
N SER A 51 -0.47 7.98 -16.03
CA SER A 51 0.63 8.90 -15.81
C SER A 51 0.19 9.88 -14.72
N HIS A 52 0.75 9.70 -13.54
CA HIS A 52 0.56 10.62 -12.43
C HIS A 52 1.09 11.97 -12.93
N THR A 53 0.22 12.83 -13.47
CA THR A 53 0.38 14.26 -13.22
C THR A 53 0.36 14.36 -11.72
N THR A 54 1.54 14.37 -11.11
CA THR A 54 1.77 14.54 -9.68
C THR A 54 1.16 15.86 -9.29
N CYS A 55 -0.14 15.83 -9.05
CA CYS A 55 -0.90 16.96 -8.56
C CYS A 55 -0.45 17.11 -7.10
N GLY A 56 0.55 17.97 -6.88
CA GLY A 56 0.70 18.68 -5.62
C GLY A 56 1.18 17.91 -4.39
N LEU A 57 2.11 16.96 -4.46
CA LEU A 57 3.03 16.76 -3.31
C LEU A 57 4.13 17.83 -3.35
N LYS A 58 3.74 19.10 -3.19
CA LYS A 58 4.67 20.14 -2.76
C LYS A 58 5.04 19.86 -1.31
N LYS A 59 6.34 19.73 -1.05
CA LYS A 59 7.03 19.63 0.26
C LYS A 59 7.08 18.23 0.90
N MET A 60 8.09 17.45 0.52
CA MET A 60 8.90 16.66 1.48
C MET A 60 10.29 16.35 0.88
N VAL A 61 10.93 17.38 0.29
CA VAL A 61 12.24 17.25 -0.37
C VAL A 61 13.44 17.03 0.57
N PRO A 62 13.48 17.45 1.86
CA PRO A 62 14.72 17.32 2.62
C PRO A 62 14.98 15.89 3.16
N LEU A 63 13.94 15.08 3.41
CA LEU A 63 14.10 13.72 3.94
C LEU A 63 14.47 12.69 2.86
N GLN A 64 14.05 12.93 1.60
CA GLN A 64 14.25 11.98 0.51
C GLN A 64 15.74 11.87 0.10
N ARG A 65 16.50 12.97 0.18
CA ARG A 65 17.95 12.97 -0.12
C ARG A 65 18.81 12.14 0.84
N TRP A 66 18.35 11.93 2.08
CA TRP A 66 19.04 11.07 3.04
C TRP A 66 18.77 9.59 2.80
N ILE A 67 17.60 9.26 2.25
CA ILE A 67 17.16 7.89 1.99
C ILE A 67 17.78 7.34 0.69
N ASP A 68 18.05 8.21 -0.29
CA ASP A 68 18.60 7.81 -1.60
C ASP A 68 20.07 7.31 -1.58
N LYS A 69 20.80 7.50 -0.47
CA LYS A 69 22.21 7.06 -0.35
C LYS A 69 22.39 5.61 0.08
N ILE A 70 21.34 4.95 0.53
CA ILE A 70 21.37 3.54 0.95
C ILE A 70 20.37 2.81 0.05
N GLN A 71 20.65 1.57 -0.35
CA GLN A 71 19.84 0.75 -1.28
C GLN A 71 18.43 0.38 -0.75
N PHE A 72 17.81 1.24 0.06
CA PHE A 72 16.45 1.14 0.60
C PHE A 72 15.35 1.21 -0.46
N SER A 73 15.65 1.65 -1.69
CA SER A 73 14.64 1.78 -2.75
C SER A 73 13.92 0.47 -3.09
N ARG A 74 14.54 -0.69 -2.83
CA ARG A 74 13.91 -2.02 -3.00
C ARG A 74 13.21 -2.55 -1.75
N ILE A 75 13.64 -2.15 -0.56
CA ILE A 75 13.14 -2.67 0.73
C ILE A 75 11.94 -1.87 1.21
N ILE A 76 11.94 -0.56 0.97
CA ILE A 76 10.86 0.36 1.37
C ILE A 76 9.51 -0.03 0.74
N PRO A 77 9.40 -0.35 -0.56
CA PRO A 77 8.13 -0.77 -1.14
C PRO A 77 7.57 -2.03 -0.47
N ALA A 78 8.44 -3.01 -0.17
CA ALA A 78 8.04 -4.25 0.50
C ALA A 78 7.61 -4.01 1.96
N MET A 79 8.31 -3.13 2.69
CA MET A 79 7.92 -2.75 4.04
C MET A 79 6.63 -1.94 4.09
N ILE A 80 6.44 -0.98 3.17
CA ILE A 80 5.21 -0.20 3.06
C ILE A 80 4.04 -1.12 2.74
N THR A 81 4.21 -2.02 1.78
CA THR A 81 3.15 -2.98 1.40
C THR A 81 2.84 -3.93 2.54
N GLY A 82 3.86 -4.42 3.26
CA GLY A 82 3.70 -5.25 4.45
C GLY A 82 2.97 -4.52 5.58
N ALA A 83 3.37 -3.29 5.90
CA ALA A 83 2.74 -2.48 6.93
C ALA A 83 1.29 -2.12 6.61
N LEU A 84 1.00 -1.77 5.35
CA LEU A 84 -0.37 -1.54 4.88
C LEU A 84 -1.20 -2.81 4.98
N ASN A 85 -0.66 -3.96 4.57
CA ASN A 85 -1.37 -5.23 4.63
C ASN A 85 -1.67 -5.64 6.08
N ILE A 86 -0.72 -5.46 7.00
CA ILE A 86 -0.93 -5.67 8.45
C ILE A 86 -2.01 -4.73 8.97
N LYS A 87 -1.94 -3.44 8.62
CA LYS A 87 -2.95 -2.44 9.03
C LYS A 87 -4.33 -2.82 8.54
N TYR A 88 -4.47 -3.20 7.26
CA TYR A 88 -5.75 -3.62 6.68
C TYR A 88 -6.27 -4.92 7.30
N LYS A 89 -5.40 -5.90 7.56
CA LYS A 89 -5.78 -7.14 8.26
C LYS A 89 -6.26 -6.87 9.68
N LEU A 90 -5.63 -5.92 10.38
CA LEU A 90 -6.02 -5.55 11.74
C LEU A 90 -7.35 -4.78 11.76
N GLN A 91 -7.54 -3.84 10.83
CA GLN A 91 -8.79 -3.06 10.71
C GLN A 91 -9.97 -3.91 10.25
N ASN A 92 -9.74 -4.84 9.31
CA ASN A 92 -10.77 -5.74 8.79
C ASN A 92 -10.77 -7.11 9.48
N PHE A 93 -10.22 -7.22 10.69
CA PHE A 93 -10.09 -8.50 11.39
C PHE A 93 -11.42 -9.26 11.51
N ARG A 94 -12.56 -8.55 11.63
CA ARG A 94 -13.90 -9.15 11.68
C ARG A 94 -14.29 -9.85 10.37
N LEU A 95 -13.88 -9.32 9.22
CA LEU A 95 -14.18 -9.82 7.87
C LEU A 95 -13.18 -10.89 7.39
N LEU A 96 -12.11 -11.15 8.13
CA LEU A 96 -11.13 -12.17 7.73
C LEU A 96 -11.73 -13.59 7.83
N PRO A 97 -11.32 -14.52 6.93
CA PRO A 97 -11.71 -15.92 7.00
C PRO A 97 -11.22 -16.58 8.31
N ASP A 98 -12.01 -17.49 8.87
CA ASP A 98 -11.77 -18.05 10.21
C ASP A 98 -10.46 -18.84 10.33
N THR A 99 -9.94 -19.37 9.22
CA THR A 99 -8.63 -20.04 9.17
C THR A 99 -7.48 -19.07 9.45
N GLU A 100 -7.52 -17.85 8.91
CA GLU A 100 -6.52 -16.82 9.16
C GLU A 100 -6.64 -16.24 10.57
N LYS A 101 -7.87 -16.02 11.06
CA LYS A 101 -8.12 -15.56 12.44
C LYS A 101 -7.53 -16.53 13.46
N LYS A 102 -7.80 -17.83 13.32
CA LYS A 102 -7.25 -18.86 14.21
C LYS A 102 -5.73 -18.85 14.21
N ARG A 103 -5.09 -18.73 13.04
CA ARG A 103 -3.63 -18.67 12.92
C ARG A 103 -3.04 -17.43 13.64
N ILE A 104 -3.68 -16.27 13.50
CA ILE A 104 -3.24 -15.04 14.18
C ILE A 104 -3.41 -15.16 15.70
N ILE A 105 -4.55 -15.67 16.17
CA ILE A 105 -4.80 -15.89 17.60
C ILE A 105 -3.78 -16.86 18.19
N LEU A 106 -3.49 -17.98 17.51
CA LEU A 106 -2.49 -18.95 17.93
C LEU A 106 -1.09 -18.33 18.00
N ALA A 107 -0.72 -17.52 17.00
CA ALA A 107 0.56 -16.83 17.00
C ALA A 107 0.70 -15.86 18.20
N ILE A 108 -0.35 -15.08 18.48
CA ILE A 108 -0.37 -14.17 19.63
C ILE A 108 -0.28 -14.94 20.96
N LEU A 109 -0.98 -16.07 21.08
CA LEU A 109 -0.94 -16.93 22.26
C LEU A 109 0.49 -17.47 22.51
N PHE A 110 1.14 -18.00 21.47
CA PHE A 110 2.51 -18.50 21.56
C PHE A 110 3.51 -17.41 21.96
N ILE A 111 3.37 -16.22 21.39
CA ILE A 111 4.21 -15.06 21.75
C ILE A 111 3.98 -14.71 23.22
N GLY A 112 2.73 -14.69 23.70
CA GLY A 112 2.41 -14.43 25.09
C GLY A 112 3.03 -15.43 26.07
N VAL A 113 2.89 -16.73 25.78
CA VAL A 113 3.51 -17.80 26.59
C VAL A 113 5.03 -17.68 26.57
N GLY A 114 5.63 -17.38 25.42
CA GLY A 114 7.08 -17.17 25.30
C GLY A 114 7.59 -16.00 26.16
N ILE A 115 6.87 -14.87 26.17
CA ILE A 115 7.22 -13.70 26.99
C ILE A 115 7.11 -14.03 28.48
N ILE A 116 6.03 -14.68 28.91
CA ILE A 116 5.85 -15.09 30.31
C ILE A 116 6.97 -16.05 30.73
N GLY A 117 7.28 -17.05 29.88
CA GLY A 117 8.39 -17.97 30.10
C GLY A 117 9.70 -17.23 30.28
N LEU A 118 10.03 -16.30 29.37
CA LEU A 118 11.24 -15.47 29.44
C LEU A 118 11.33 -14.70 30.78
N ILE A 119 10.24 -14.07 31.21
CA ILE A 119 10.20 -13.31 32.47
C ILE A 119 10.46 -14.24 33.66
N VAL A 120 9.84 -15.41 33.69
CA VAL A 120 10.04 -16.41 34.75
C VAL A 120 11.50 -16.89 34.77
N THR A 121 12.08 -17.17 33.61
CA THR A 121 13.48 -17.61 33.51
C THR A 121 14.43 -16.53 34.04
N ILE A 122 14.21 -15.26 33.69
CA ILE A 122 15.01 -14.14 34.21
C ILE A 122 14.87 -14.02 35.73
N TYR A 123 13.64 -14.19 36.25
CA TYR A 123 13.39 -14.13 37.68
C TYR A 123 14.11 -15.26 38.45
N LEU A 124 14.03 -16.49 37.93
CA LEU A 124 14.73 -17.64 38.52
C LEU A 124 16.25 -17.49 38.46
N LEU A 125 16.81 -17.02 37.34
CA LEU A 125 18.24 -16.74 37.22
C LEU A 125 18.71 -15.70 38.23
N ARG A 126 17.91 -14.63 38.44
CA ARG A 126 18.20 -13.60 39.45
C ARG A 126 18.16 -14.15 40.87
N GLN A 127 17.22 -15.04 41.17
CA GLN A 127 17.11 -15.65 42.50
C GLN A 127 18.30 -16.57 42.80
N ILE A 128 18.80 -17.30 41.80
CA ILE A 128 19.98 -18.16 41.94
C ILE A 128 21.25 -17.31 42.14
N SER A 129 21.40 -16.20 41.42
CA SER A 129 22.54 -15.30 41.62
C SER A 129 22.55 -14.71 43.03
N ASP A 130 21.40 -14.25 43.54
CA ASP A 130 21.28 -13.71 44.91
C ASP A 130 21.59 -14.75 46.01
N PHE A 131 21.32 -16.03 45.74
CA PHE A 131 21.66 -17.13 46.66
C PHE A 131 23.16 -17.42 46.67
N THR A 132 23.83 -17.28 45.53
CA THR A 132 25.26 -17.58 45.38
C THR A 132 26.10 -16.54 46.12
N ASP A 133 25.70 -15.26 46.10
CA ASP A 133 26.38 -14.17 46.80
C ASP A 133 26.29 -14.28 48.33
N LYS A 134 25.28 -14.99 48.87
CA LYS A 134 25.11 -15.19 50.32
C LYS A 134 25.88 -16.37 50.91
N ILE A 135 26.38 -17.29 50.08
CA ILE A 135 27.08 -18.50 50.54
C ILE A 135 28.61 -18.29 50.62
N ILE A 136 29.13 -17.20 50.03
CA ILE A 136 30.58 -16.90 49.96
C ILE A 136 31.05 -15.95 51.09
N ILE A 137 30.26 -15.76 52.16
CA ILE A 137 30.66 -14.99 53.36
C ILE A 137 30.87 -15.92 54.55
#